data_AF-A0A7L2RLY7-F1
#
_entry.id   AF-A0A7L2RLY7-F1
#
_cell.length_a   1.000
_cell.length_b   1.000
_cell.length_c   1.000
_cell.angle_alpha   90.00
_cell.angle_beta   90.00
_cell.angle_gamma   90.00
#
_symmetry.space_group_name_H-M   'P 1'
#
loop_
_entity.id
_entity.type
_entity.pdbx_description
1 polymer ?
#
loop_
_entity_poly.entity_id
_entity_poly.type
_entity_poly.pdbx_seq_one_letter_code
_entity_poly.pdbx_strand_id
1 'polypeptide(L)'
;QEVPFSRVWRGSPRPLLCAFSLERYSPSTTQLSCKVCVRQLQGHEQLLHIQTSILESERETITFFAHDDGNFPAQVGPKAFKIPFSIRQRICATFDTPSAKGKDWQMLAQKNSINRNLSYFATQSSPSAVILDLWEARHHHDGDLDSLACALEEIGRTHSKISEITETELEEPDFSYSRQNGL
;
A
#
# COMPACT_ATOMS: atom_id res chain seq x y z
N GLN A 1 10.29 -16.11 28.09
CA GLN A 1 10.44 -16.94 26.88
C GLN A 1 11.10 -16.08 25.82
N GLU A 2 11.98 -16.64 25.00
CA GLU A 2 12.67 -15.92 23.94
C GLU A 2 12.49 -16.64 22.61
N VAL A 3 12.28 -15.86 21.54
CA VAL A 3 12.21 -16.39 20.18
C VAL A 3 13.46 -15.92 19.44
N PRO A 4 14.26 -16.84 18.85
CA PRO A 4 15.47 -16.46 18.13
C PRO A 4 15.17 -15.50 16.98
N PHE A 5 16.01 -14.47 16.79
CA PHE A 5 15.87 -13.50 15.70
C PHE A 5 15.72 -14.17 14.33
N SER A 6 16.47 -15.24 14.07
CA SER A 6 16.40 -15.97 12.81
C SER A 6 15.03 -16.58 12.52
N ARG A 7 14.25 -16.92 13.55
CA ARG A 7 12.89 -17.48 13.41
C ARG A 7 11.86 -16.39 13.13
N VAL A 8 12.06 -15.20 13.67
CA VAL A 8 11.20 -14.03 13.41
C VAL A 8 11.51 -13.45 12.03
N TRP A 9 12.80 -13.29 11.70
CA TRP A 9 13.26 -12.60 10.49
C TRP A 9 13.07 -13.37 9.20
N ARG A 10 13.26 -14.71 9.21
CA ARG A 10 13.19 -15.52 7.98
C ARG A 10 11.79 -15.62 7.39
N GLY A 11 10.75 -15.20 8.10
CA GLY A 11 9.37 -15.54 7.79
C GLY A 11 9.12 -17.03 8.01
N SER A 12 7.97 -17.39 8.55
CA SER A 12 7.57 -18.78 8.73
C SER A 12 6.16 -18.95 8.18
N PRO A 13 5.90 -19.97 7.36
CA PRO A 13 4.53 -20.28 6.92
C PRO A 13 3.63 -20.76 8.07
N ARG A 14 4.22 -21.06 9.23
CA ARG A 14 3.50 -21.41 10.45
C ARG A 14 3.63 -20.30 11.49
N PRO A 15 2.57 -19.99 12.25
CA PRO A 15 2.63 -19.01 13.33
C PRO A 15 3.66 -19.43 14.38
N LEU A 16 4.41 -18.45 14.89
CA LEU A 16 5.32 -18.67 16.02
C LEU A 16 4.48 -18.72 17.29
N LEU A 17 4.37 -19.92 17.88
CA LEU A 17 3.57 -20.14 19.08
C LEU A 17 4.44 -19.97 20.34
N CYS A 18 3.92 -19.19 21.27
CA CYS A 18 4.43 -19.04 22.63
C CYS A 18 3.26 -19.32 23.57
N ALA A 19 3.44 -20.22 24.53
CA ALA A 19 2.39 -20.61 25.47
C ALA A 19 2.85 -20.39 26.90
N PHE A 20 1.95 -19.86 27.74
CA PHE A 20 2.18 -19.69 29.17
C PHE A 20 1.23 -20.63 29.90
N SER A 21 1.79 -21.48 30.76
CA SER A 21 1.00 -22.32 31.65
C SER A 21 0.86 -21.62 32.99
N LEU A 22 -0.39 -21.52 33.48
CA LEU A 22 -0.73 -20.87 34.73
C LEU A 22 -1.54 -21.85 35.57
N GLU A 23 -1.34 -21.81 36.88
CA GLU A 23 -2.09 -22.61 37.85
C GLU A 23 -2.90 -21.70 38.77
N ARG A 24 -4.11 -22.13 39.12
CA ARG A 24 -4.95 -21.39 40.07
C ARG A 24 -4.49 -21.73 41.49
N TYR A 25 -4.39 -20.70 42.32
CA TYR A 25 -4.08 -20.88 43.75
C TYR A 25 -5.18 -21.66 44.49
N SER A 26 -6.44 -21.45 44.11
CA SER A 26 -7.60 -22.14 44.68
C SER A 26 -8.75 -22.24 43.67
N PRO A 27 -9.69 -23.19 43.86
CA PRO A 27 -10.92 -23.26 43.04
C PRO A 27 -11.80 -22.00 43.15
N SER A 28 -11.69 -21.25 44.25
CA SER A 28 -12.37 -19.96 44.42
C SER A 28 -11.80 -18.83 43.56
N THR A 29 -10.64 -19.02 42.92
CA THR A 29 -10.07 -18.04 41.99
C THR A 29 -10.79 -18.11 40.64
N THR A 30 -11.66 -17.14 40.38
CA THR A 30 -12.53 -17.10 39.18
C THR A 30 -12.14 -16.02 38.17
N GLN A 31 -11.06 -15.27 38.40
CA GLN A 31 -10.57 -14.23 37.50
C GLN A 31 -9.07 -14.33 37.31
N LEU A 32 -8.62 -14.07 36.08
CA LEU A 32 -7.22 -13.91 35.71
C LEU A 32 -7.02 -12.47 35.22
N SER A 33 -6.09 -11.74 35.85
CA SER A 33 -5.61 -10.46 35.35
C SER A 33 -4.09 -10.47 35.31
N CYS A 34 -3.51 -10.24 34.14
CA CYS A 34 -2.06 -10.19 33.99
C CYS A 34 -1.66 -9.26 32.84
N LYS A 35 -0.36 -8.95 32.80
CA LYS A 35 0.25 -8.16 31.72
C LYS A 35 1.25 -9.03 30.99
N VAL A 36 1.13 -9.11 29.67
CA VAL A 36 2.11 -9.77 28.80
C VAL A 36 2.87 -8.69 28.06
N CYS A 37 4.18 -8.63 28.28
CA CYS A 37 5.08 -7.78 27.52
C CYS A 37 5.72 -8.59 26.39
N VAL A 38 5.61 -8.08 25.16
CA VAL A 38 6.30 -8.59 23.98
C VAL A 38 7.27 -7.52 23.53
N ARG A 39 8.56 -7.85 23.52
CA ARG A 39 9.61 -6.88 23.19
C ARG A 39 10.70 -7.48 22.33
N GLN A 40 11.27 -6.65 21.48
CA GLN A 40 12.56 -6.91 20.86
C GLN A 40 13.67 -6.35 21.77
N LEU A 41 14.76 -7.09 21.96
CA LEU A 41 15.93 -6.58 22.68
C LEU A 41 16.42 -5.30 22.01
N GLN A 42 16.54 -4.21 22.78
CA GLN A 42 16.90 -2.87 22.30
C GLN A 42 15.97 -2.34 21.18
N GLY A 43 14.69 -2.73 21.18
CA GLY A 43 13.72 -2.34 20.16
C GLY A 43 12.36 -1.99 20.75
N HIS A 44 11.34 -2.17 19.92
CA HIS A 44 9.96 -1.87 20.28
C HIS A 44 9.42 -2.86 21.33
N GLU A 45 8.51 -2.35 22.16
CA GLU A 45 7.80 -3.09 23.19
C GLU A 45 6.28 -2.88 23.02
N GLN A 46 5.53 -3.95 23.17
CA GLN A 46 4.07 -3.95 23.25
C GLN A 46 3.63 -4.59 24.55
N LEU A 47 2.74 -3.91 25.27
CA LEU A 47 2.13 -4.41 26.49
C LEU A 47 0.68 -4.82 26.21
N LEU A 48 0.32 -6.04 26.59
CA LEU A 48 -1.02 -6.59 26.48
C LEU A 48 -1.57 -6.76 27.89
N HIS A 49 -2.68 -6.10 28.20
CA HIS A 49 -3.41 -6.31 29.45
C HIS A 49 -4.47 -7.38 29.21
N ILE A 50 -4.35 -8.50 29.90
CA ILE A 50 -5.30 -9.60 29.86
C ILE A 50 -6.13 -9.54 31.14
N GLN A 51 -7.45 -9.49 31.00
CA GLN A 51 -8.40 -9.66 32.08
C GLN A 51 -9.53 -10.56 31.61
N THR A 52 -9.69 -11.71 32.25
CA THR A 52 -10.68 -12.72 31.84
C THR A 52 -11.26 -13.44 33.05
N SER A 53 -12.51 -13.90 32.94
CA SER A 53 -13.11 -14.80 33.91
C SER A 53 -12.68 -16.24 33.62
N ILE A 54 -12.46 -17.01 34.67
CA ILE A 54 -12.06 -18.40 34.57
C ILE A 54 -13.29 -19.27 34.80
N LEU A 55 -14.07 -19.48 33.73
CA LEU A 55 -15.21 -20.38 33.72
C LEU A 55 -14.72 -21.84 33.74
N GLU A 56 -15.45 -22.73 34.41
CA GLU A 56 -15.12 -24.17 34.51
C GLU A 56 -15.61 -24.98 33.31
N SER A 57 -16.08 -24.31 32.25
CA SER A 57 -16.69 -24.95 31.08
C SER A 57 -15.65 -25.59 30.16
N GLU A 58 -16.07 -26.70 29.55
CA GLU A 58 -15.31 -27.68 28.80
C GLU A 58 -14.23 -27.11 27.87
N ARG A 59 -13.16 -27.90 27.65
CA ARG A 59 -12.02 -27.59 26.78
C ARG A 59 -12.48 -27.17 25.37
N GLU A 60 -12.82 -25.90 25.19
CA GLU A 60 -12.97 -25.32 23.87
C GLU A 60 -11.58 -25.34 23.23
N THR A 61 -11.45 -26.18 22.22
CA THR A 61 -10.25 -26.22 21.39
C THR A 61 -10.23 -24.90 20.64
N ILE A 62 -9.47 -23.93 21.14
CA ILE A 62 -9.22 -22.68 20.42
C ILE A 62 -8.49 -23.09 19.15
N THR A 63 -9.22 -23.15 18.03
CA THR A 63 -8.62 -23.22 16.70
C THR A 63 -7.84 -21.94 16.54
N PHE A 64 -6.53 -22.01 16.78
CA PHE A 64 -5.61 -20.97 16.35
C PHE A 64 -5.94 -20.67 14.90
N PHE A 65 -6.24 -19.41 14.59
CA PHE A 65 -6.48 -18.94 13.24
C PHE A 65 -5.25 -19.29 12.39
N ALA A 66 -5.24 -20.49 11.81
CA ALA A 66 -4.68 -20.68 10.51
C ALA A 66 -5.59 -19.80 9.64
N HIS A 67 -5.15 -18.58 9.35
CA HIS A 67 -5.66 -17.91 8.17
C HIS A 67 -5.38 -18.91 7.04
N ASP A 68 -6.42 -19.62 6.64
CA ASP A 68 -6.41 -20.41 5.43
C ASP A 68 -6.42 -19.39 4.29
N ASP A 69 -5.25 -18.82 4.03
CA ASP A 69 -4.97 -17.97 2.86
C ASP A 69 -5.03 -18.81 1.55
N GLY A 70 -5.50 -20.06 1.62
CA GLY A 70 -5.53 -21.02 0.53
C GLY A 70 -6.85 -21.11 -0.23
N ASN A 71 -7.99 -20.72 0.34
CA ASN A 71 -9.27 -20.89 -0.35
C ASN A 71 -9.68 -19.63 -1.14
N PHE A 72 -8.80 -19.17 -2.03
CA PHE A 72 -9.23 -18.32 -3.13
C PHE A 72 -9.86 -19.22 -4.20
N PRO A 73 -11.18 -19.20 -4.41
CA PRO A 73 -11.75 -19.91 -5.56
C PRO A 73 -11.15 -19.27 -6.81
N ALA A 74 -10.42 -20.06 -7.61
CA ALA A 74 -9.87 -19.61 -8.87
C ALA A 74 -11.00 -19.02 -9.73
N GLN A 75 -11.02 -17.69 -9.87
CA GLN A 75 -11.99 -17.01 -10.72
C GLN A 75 -11.57 -17.24 -12.17
N VAL A 76 -12.47 -17.82 -12.97
CA VAL A 76 -12.23 -18.05 -14.40
C VAL A 76 -13.24 -17.23 -15.21
N GLY A 77 -12.78 -16.67 -16.32
CA GLY A 77 -13.63 -15.94 -17.28
C GLY A 77 -13.77 -14.44 -16.97
N PRO A 78 -14.79 -13.77 -17.52
CA PRO A 78 -14.93 -12.30 -17.47
C PRO A 78 -15.03 -11.70 -16.07
N LYS A 79 -15.32 -12.53 -15.05
CA LYS A 79 -15.37 -12.14 -13.64
C LYS A 79 -14.01 -12.17 -12.94
N ALA A 80 -12.97 -12.70 -13.60
CA ALA A 80 -11.60 -12.70 -13.08
C ALA A 80 -10.93 -11.32 -13.22
N PHE A 81 -11.40 -10.51 -14.17
CA PHE A 81 -10.88 -9.17 -14.45
C PHE A 81 -11.92 -8.13 -14.08
N LYS A 82 -11.47 -7.03 -13.50
CA LYS A 82 -12.33 -5.95 -13.00
C LYS A 82 -12.50 -4.87 -14.06
N ILE A 83 -11.46 -4.64 -14.85
CA ILE A 83 -11.48 -3.69 -15.95
C ILE A 83 -12.09 -4.39 -17.18
N PRO A 84 -13.26 -3.95 -17.66
CA PRO A 84 -13.83 -4.47 -18.89
C PRO A 84 -12.85 -4.34 -20.05
N PHE A 85 -12.76 -5.38 -20.89
CA PHE A 85 -11.81 -5.45 -21.99
C PHE A 85 -11.84 -4.21 -22.90
N SER A 86 -13.03 -3.69 -23.21
CA SER A 86 -13.21 -2.49 -24.02
C SER A 86 -12.60 -1.24 -23.38
N ILE A 87 -12.73 -1.07 -22.06
CA ILE A 87 -12.15 0.05 -21.31
C ILE A 87 -10.63 -0.09 -21.30
N ARG A 88 -10.12 -1.29 -20.99
CA ARG A 88 -8.69 -1.61 -21.01
C ARG A 88 -8.05 -1.26 -22.35
N GLN A 89 -8.65 -1.68 -23.47
CA GLN A 89 -8.14 -1.35 -24.81
C GLN A 89 -8.08 0.15 -25.07
N ARG A 90 -9.10 0.91 -24.65
CA ARG A 90 -9.10 2.38 -24.84
C ARG A 90 -8.03 3.05 -24.00
N ILE A 91 -7.82 2.61 -22.76
CA ILE A 91 -6.74 3.11 -21.89
C ILE A 91 -5.39 2.80 -22.56
N CYS A 92 -5.18 1.57 -23.03
CA CYS A 92 -3.93 1.20 -23.68
C CYS A 92 -3.62 2.05 -24.92
N ALA A 93 -4.59 2.18 -25.82
CA ALA A 93 -4.44 2.99 -27.02
C ALA A 93 -4.10 4.47 -26.70
N THR A 94 -4.65 5.00 -25.60
CA THR A 94 -4.43 6.39 -25.18
C THR A 94 -3.03 6.59 -24.59
N PHE A 95 -2.57 5.68 -23.74
CA PHE A 95 -1.37 5.90 -22.91
C PHE A 95 -0.09 5.25 -23.47
N ASP A 96 -0.19 4.28 -24.37
CA ASP A 96 0.99 3.71 -25.05
C ASP A 96 1.49 4.62 -26.18
N THR A 97 0.66 5.54 -26.66
CA THR A 97 1.07 6.52 -27.67
C THR A 97 1.91 7.62 -27.01
N PRO A 98 3.11 7.93 -27.53
CA PRO A 98 3.93 9.01 -26.99
C PRO A 98 3.16 10.34 -26.98
N SER A 99 3.06 10.96 -25.81
CA SER A 99 2.33 12.21 -25.63
C SER A 99 3.32 13.36 -25.43
N ALA A 100 3.31 14.35 -26.33
CA ALA A 100 4.15 15.54 -26.18
C ALA A 100 3.82 16.36 -24.91
N LYS A 101 2.66 16.11 -24.29
CA LYS A 101 2.18 16.75 -23.05
C LYS A 101 2.48 15.90 -21.81
N GLY A 102 3.25 14.81 -21.93
CA GLY A 102 3.57 13.91 -20.82
C GLY A 102 2.35 13.17 -20.23
N LYS A 103 1.25 13.07 -21.00
CA LYS A 103 0.04 12.31 -20.62
C LYS A 103 0.10 10.91 -21.21
N ASP A 104 1.17 10.20 -20.93
CA ASP A 104 1.42 8.83 -21.39
C ASP A 104 1.39 7.84 -20.22
N TRP A 105 1.79 6.61 -20.49
CA TRP A 105 1.85 5.53 -19.52
C TRP A 105 2.69 5.86 -18.29
N GLN A 106 3.66 6.79 -18.35
CA GLN A 106 4.47 7.18 -17.20
C GLN A 106 3.64 7.96 -16.18
N MET A 107 2.80 8.88 -16.67
CA MET A 107 1.85 9.62 -15.82
C MET A 107 0.78 8.68 -15.24
N LEU A 108 0.31 7.71 -16.03
CA LEU A 108 -0.59 6.66 -15.56
C LEU A 108 0.05 5.84 -14.42
N ALA A 109 1.30 5.43 -14.58
CA ALA A 109 2.07 4.73 -13.57
C ALA A 109 2.23 5.57 -12.29
N GLN A 110 2.55 6.86 -12.43
CA GLN A 110 2.72 7.77 -11.30
C GLN A 110 1.41 7.95 -10.52
N LYS A 111 0.29 8.18 -11.20
CA LYS A 111 -1.01 8.38 -10.55
C LYS A 111 -1.55 7.15 -9.84
N ASN A 112 -1.17 5.96 -10.28
CA ASN A 112 -1.51 4.70 -9.63
C ASN A 112 -0.45 4.23 -8.60
N SER A 113 0.61 5.02 -8.36
CA SER A 113 1.75 4.65 -7.50
C SER A 113 2.45 3.34 -7.95
N ILE A 114 2.54 3.11 -9.27
CA ILE A 114 3.20 1.96 -9.92
C ILE A 114 4.43 2.46 -10.71
N ASN A 115 5.19 3.40 -10.15
CA ASN A 115 6.26 4.12 -10.86
C ASN A 115 7.68 3.73 -10.40
N ARG A 116 7.85 2.67 -9.59
CA ARG A 116 9.18 2.25 -9.10
C ARG A 116 10.09 1.67 -10.20
N ASN A 117 9.52 1.04 -11.23
CA ASN A 117 10.26 0.31 -12.27
C ASN A 117 9.87 0.77 -13.67
N LEU A 118 9.94 2.09 -13.94
CA LEU A 118 9.56 2.65 -15.26
C LEU A 118 10.35 2.03 -16.42
N SER A 119 11.63 1.72 -16.22
CA SER A 119 12.47 1.07 -17.23
C SER A 119 11.94 -0.29 -17.66
N TYR A 120 11.37 -1.08 -16.73
CA TYR A 120 10.75 -2.36 -17.06
C TYR A 120 9.54 -2.18 -17.98
N PHE A 121 8.65 -1.23 -17.66
CA PHE A 121 7.46 -0.97 -18.48
C PHE A 121 7.82 -0.49 -19.88
N ALA A 122 8.87 0.32 -20.03
CA ALA A 122 9.34 0.80 -21.32
C ALA A 122 9.82 -0.32 -22.27
N THR A 123 10.17 -1.50 -21.74
CA THR A 123 10.56 -2.66 -22.56
C THR A 123 9.38 -3.51 -23.02
N GLN A 124 8.17 -3.22 -22.54
CA GLN A 124 6.96 -3.98 -22.86
C GLN A 124 6.34 -3.50 -24.17
N SER A 125 5.64 -4.40 -24.87
CA SER A 125 4.89 -4.04 -26.08
C SER A 125 3.74 -3.07 -25.80
N SER A 126 3.17 -3.13 -24.60
CA SER A 126 2.17 -2.20 -24.09
C SER A 126 2.49 -1.90 -22.62
N PRO A 127 3.23 -0.81 -22.33
CA PRO A 127 3.54 -0.41 -20.97
C PRO A 127 2.28 -0.22 -20.11
N SER A 128 1.24 0.39 -20.67
CA SER A 128 -0.02 0.65 -19.96
C SER A 128 -0.81 -0.63 -19.65
N ALA A 129 -0.79 -1.66 -20.51
CA ALA A 129 -1.45 -2.93 -20.21
C ALA A 129 -0.87 -3.58 -18.95
N VAL A 130 0.46 -3.61 -18.84
CA VAL A 130 1.16 -4.20 -17.69
C VAL A 130 0.91 -3.38 -16.41
N ILE A 131 0.78 -2.06 -16.53
CA ILE A 131 0.38 -1.20 -15.40
C ILE A 131 -1.04 -1.54 -14.94
N LEU A 132 -1.98 -1.75 -15.87
CA LEU A 132 -3.35 -2.15 -15.54
C LEU A 132 -3.40 -3.56 -14.90
N ASP A 133 -2.55 -4.49 -15.33
CA ASP A 133 -2.43 -5.82 -14.71
C ASP A 133 -1.97 -5.73 -13.26
N LEU A 134 -0.94 -4.92 -12.99
CA LEU A 134 -0.46 -4.68 -11.63
C LEU A 134 -1.50 -3.94 -10.78
N TRP A 135 -2.24 -3.02 -11.39
CA TRP A 135 -3.35 -2.35 -10.72
C TRP A 135 -4.44 -3.36 -10.33
N GLU A 136 -4.87 -4.24 -11.24
CA GLU A 136 -5.87 -5.27 -10.94
C GLU A 136 -5.40 -6.30 -9.91
N ALA A 137 -4.09 -6.59 -9.87
CA ALA A 137 -3.49 -7.47 -8.88
C ALA A 137 -3.48 -6.86 -7.47
N ARG A 138 -3.39 -5.52 -7.35
CA ARG A 138 -3.43 -4.80 -6.06
C ARG A 138 -4.85 -4.62 -5.52
N HIS A 139 -5.85 -4.66 -6.38
CA HIS A 139 -7.24 -4.35 -6.04
C HIS A 139 -8.09 -5.64 -6.13
N HIS A 140 -8.32 -6.24 -4.97
CA HIS A 140 -8.99 -7.54 -4.84
C HIS A 140 -10.53 -7.42 -4.74
N HIS A 141 -11.07 -6.22 -4.55
CA HIS A 141 -12.50 -5.98 -4.36
C HIS A 141 -13.09 -5.11 -5.48
N ASP A 142 -14.35 -5.34 -5.82
CA ASP A 142 -15.04 -4.73 -6.99
C ASP A 142 -15.22 -3.19 -6.85
N GLY A 143 -15.13 -2.64 -5.64
CA GLY A 143 -15.28 -1.21 -5.33
C GLY A 143 -14.09 -0.33 -5.71
N ASP A 144 -13.03 -0.89 -6.29
CA ASP A 144 -11.77 -0.16 -6.50
C ASP A 144 -11.67 0.56 -7.85
N LEU A 145 -12.61 0.35 -8.79
CA LEU A 145 -12.59 1.03 -10.11
C LEU A 145 -12.62 2.57 -10.01
N ASP A 146 -13.20 3.11 -8.94
CA ASP A 146 -13.22 4.54 -8.68
C ASP A 146 -11.81 5.12 -8.54
N SER A 147 -10.86 4.37 -7.96
CA SER A 147 -9.47 4.83 -7.84
C SER A 147 -8.79 5.00 -9.20
N LEU A 148 -9.06 4.08 -10.14
CA LEU A 148 -8.57 4.17 -11.51
C LEU A 148 -9.25 5.32 -12.25
N ALA A 149 -10.56 5.51 -12.07
CA ALA A 149 -11.29 6.62 -12.65
C ALA A 149 -10.75 7.97 -12.14
N CYS A 150 -10.54 8.13 -10.84
CA CYS A 150 -9.93 9.31 -10.24
C CYS A 150 -8.52 9.57 -10.81
N ALA A 151 -7.69 8.53 -10.92
CA ALA A 151 -6.36 8.66 -11.52
C ALA A 151 -6.45 9.17 -12.97
N LEU A 152 -7.35 8.61 -13.78
CA LEU A 152 -7.57 9.02 -15.17
C LEU A 152 -8.09 10.46 -15.27
N GLU A 153 -9.02 10.85 -14.41
CA GLU A 153 -9.52 12.22 -14.34
C GLU A 153 -8.43 13.23 -13.98
N GLU A 154 -7.60 12.91 -12.99
CA GLU A 154 -6.48 13.76 -12.60
C GLU A 154 -5.50 13.97 -13.76
N ILE A 155 -5.21 12.92 -14.53
CA ILE A 155 -4.38 13.02 -15.75
C ILE A 155 -5.08 13.90 -16.79
N GLY A 156 -6.40 13.85 -16.89
CA GLY A 156 -7.20 14.77 -17.69
C GLY A 156 -7.03 16.23 -17.25
N ARG A 157 -7.07 16.49 -15.94
CA ARG A 157 -7.09 17.82 -15.31
C ARG A 157 -5.74 18.53 -15.17
N THR A 158 -4.60 17.86 -15.35
CA THR A 158 -3.25 18.46 -15.23
C THR A 158 -2.96 19.66 -16.16
N HIS A 159 -3.92 20.07 -17.01
CA HIS A 159 -3.84 21.30 -17.81
C HIS A 159 -3.94 22.59 -16.98
N SER A 160 -4.66 22.61 -15.85
CA SER A 160 -5.04 23.90 -15.23
C SER A 160 -3.99 24.57 -14.34
N LYS A 161 -2.87 23.92 -14.00
CA LYS A 161 -1.87 24.48 -13.08
C LYS A 161 -0.57 24.97 -13.72
N ILE A 162 -0.30 24.62 -14.97
CA ILE A 162 0.94 25.03 -15.67
C ILE A 162 0.73 26.36 -16.40
N SER A 163 -0.51 26.69 -16.77
CA SER A 163 -0.85 27.92 -17.49
C SER A 163 -0.88 29.19 -16.62
N GLU A 164 -0.84 29.10 -15.28
CA GLU A 164 -0.84 30.28 -14.39
C GLU A 164 0.57 30.78 -14.01
N ILE A 165 1.65 30.05 -14.36
CA ILE A 165 3.01 30.40 -13.91
C ILE A 165 3.79 31.19 -14.99
N THR A 166 3.28 31.29 -16.22
CA THR A 166 4.01 31.93 -17.33
C THR A 166 3.70 33.42 -17.57
N GLU A 167 2.91 34.09 -16.73
CA GLU A 167 2.56 35.52 -16.93
C GLU A 167 3.06 36.50 -15.84
N THR A 168 3.94 36.08 -14.92
CA THR A 168 4.53 37.00 -13.93
C THR A 168 6.05 36.89 -13.88
N GLU A 169 6.73 37.29 -14.95
CA GLU A 169 8.17 37.62 -14.88
C GLU A 169 8.63 38.43 -16.11
N LEU A 170 8.20 39.69 -16.20
CA LEU A 170 8.88 40.73 -17.00
C LEU A 170 8.68 42.10 -16.32
N GLU A 171 9.33 42.31 -15.17
CA GLU A 171 9.74 43.66 -14.76
C GLU A 171 11.23 43.62 -14.42
N GLU A 172 12.04 44.15 -15.33
CA GLU A 172 13.46 44.44 -15.13
C GLU A 172 13.62 45.58 -14.10
N PRO A 173 14.43 45.43 -13.04
CA PRO A 173 14.80 46.55 -12.20
C PRO A 173 16.08 47.23 -12.72
N ASP A 174 15.95 48.52 -13.05
CA ASP A 174 17.02 49.48 -13.32
C ASP A 174 18.05 49.53 -12.18
N PHE A 175 19.29 49.12 -12.43
CA PHE A 175 20.42 49.38 -11.52
C PHE A 175 21.27 50.53 -12.03
N SER A 176 20.92 51.76 -11.62
CA SER A 176 21.85 52.90 -11.70
C SER A 176 22.93 52.77 -10.63
N TYR A 177 24.20 52.72 -11.04
CA TYR A 177 25.34 52.90 -10.14
C TYR A 177 25.92 54.30 -10.34
N SER A 178 25.50 55.24 -9.49
CA SER A 178 26.16 56.53 -9.31
C SER A 178 27.44 56.32 -8.50
N ARG A 179 28.61 56.39 -9.16
CA ARG A 179 29.90 56.55 -8.48
C ARG A 179 30.08 58.00 -8.06
N GLN A 180 30.17 58.22 -6.75
CA GLN A 180 30.36 59.52 -6.13
C GLN A 180 31.85 59.87 -6.05
N ASN A 181 32.20 60.95 -6.75
CA ASN A 181 33.28 61.93 -6.63
C ASN A 181 34.56 61.60 -5.85
N GLY A 182 35.69 61.77 -6.53
CA GLY A 182 36.97 62.12 -5.93
C GLY A 182 37.11 63.64 -5.71
N LEU A 183 37.90 63.97 -4.70
CA LEU A 183 38.74 65.17 -4.55
C LEU A 183 40.00 64.72 -3.82
#